data_AF-A0AAW1E0W8-F1
#
_entry.id   AF-A0AAW1E0W8-F1
#
_cell.length_a   1.000
_cell.length_b   1.000
_cell.length_c   1.000
_cell.angle_alpha   90.00
_cell.angle_beta   90.00
_cell.angle_gamma   90.00
#
_symmetry.space_group_name_H-M   'P 1'
#
loop_
_entity.id
_entity.type
_entity.pdbx_description
1 polymer ?
#
loop_
_entity_poly.entity_id
_entity_poly.type
_entity_poly.pdbx_seq_one_letter_code
_entity_poly.pdbx_strand_id
1 'polypeptide(L)'
;MGQQLSGQSVMTRLPEKLVKHAGLVRDSGYLTYEEFLARVSELNDVTAKLATGQQKHLLFEVQPGSDATALWKVAVRVLCTKINKESGTMEASRIMNLYQFIQLYRDITSQAAEVLSAEGATEGPSAQLSSTDSCQASMWMGRVKQLTDEEECCICMDGKADLILPCAHSFCQKCIDKWSGRSRNCPICRLQVTAANDSWVMSDFPTEDDIAGYILNLADEAGHPHRP
;
A
#
# COMPACT_ATOMS: atom_id res chain seq x y z
N MET A 1 24.72 -40.18 -24.76
CA MET A 1 23.40 -39.54 -24.61
C MET A 1 23.58 -38.28 -23.76
N GLY A 2 23.94 -37.17 -24.41
CA GLY A 2 23.98 -35.86 -23.77
C GLY A 2 22.72 -35.09 -24.15
N GLN A 3 21.99 -34.57 -23.17
CA GLN A 3 20.95 -33.58 -23.42
C GLN A 3 21.48 -32.21 -23.01
N GLN A 4 21.72 -31.37 -24.01
CA GLN A 4 21.92 -29.94 -23.89
C GLN A 4 20.66 -29.30 -23.31
N LEU A 5 20.77 -28.67 -22.13
CA LEU A 5 19.76 -27.73 -21.65
C LEU A 5 20.05 -26.36 -22.26
N SER A 6 19.15 -25.96 -23.14
CA SER A 6 19.09 -24.67 -23.81
C SER A 6 19.02 -23.53 -22.80
N GLY A 7 19.95 -22.59 -22.88
CA GLY A 7 19.92 -21.34 -22.15
C GLY A 7 18.74 -20.49 -22.63
N GLN A 8 17.71 -20.36 -21.80
CA GLN A 8 16.72 -19.30 -21.91
C GLN A 8 16.86 -18.36 -20.73
N SER A 9 17.43 -17.19 -21.02
CA SER A 9 17.17 -15.89 -20.43
C SER A 9 16.00 -15.90 -19.41
N VAL A 10 16.34 -16.00 -18.12
CA VAL A 10 15.44 -15.58 -17.04
C VAL A 10 15.43 -14.05 -17.06
N MET A 11 14.65 -13.49 -17.98
CA MET A 11 14.23 -12.08 -17.84
C MET A 11 13.40 -12.02 -16.57
N THR A 12 13.97 -11.39 -15.55
CA THR A 12 13.34 -11.02 -14.29
C THR A 12 12.11 -10.18 -14.59
N ARG A 13 10.95 -10.82 -14.74
CA ARG A 13 9.67 -10.13 -14.62
C ARG A 13 9.63 -9.62 -13.18
N LEU A 14 9.87 -8.32 -12.98
CA LEU A 14 9.56 -7.70 -11.70
C LEU A 14 8.11 -8.09 -11.36
N PRO A 15 7.82 -8.57 -10.14
CA PRO A 15 6.47 -8.83 -9.70
C PRO A 15 5.57 -7.66 -10.07
N GLU A 16 4.41 -7.92 -10.67
CA GLU A 16 3.46 -6.88 -11.10
C GLU A 16 3.13 -5.90 -9.96
N LYS A 17 3.18 -6.39 -8.72
CA LYS A 17 3.09 -5.58 -7.50
C LYS A 17 4.24 -4.57 -7.37
N LEU A 18 5.50 -4.97 -7.56
CA LEU A 18 6.64 -4.03 -7.53
C LEU A 18 6.56 -2.99 -8.66
N VAL A 19 6.04 -3.34 -9.83
CA VAL A 19 5.85 -2.40 -10.95
C VAL A 19 4.74 -1.38 -10.65
N LYS A 20 3.59 -1.85 -10.11
CA LYS A 20 2.51 -0.97 -9.67
C LYS A 20 2.98 -0.04 -8.54
N HIS A 21 3.72 -0.59 -7.59
CA HIS A 21 4.31 0.18 -6.48
C HIS A 21 5.33 1.20 -6.98
N ALA A 22 6.23 0.83 -7.89
CA ALA A 22 7.22 1.75 -8.47
C ALA A 22 6.58 2.87 -9.30
N GLY A 23 5.52 2.59 -10.05
CA GLY A 23 4.79 3.61 -10.83
C GLY A 23 4.12 4.65 -9.92
N LEU A 24 3.47 4.21 -8.86
CA LEU A 24 2.83 5.06 -7.86
C LEU A 24 3.83 5.82 -6.98
N VAL A 25 5.00 5.25 -6.69
CA VAL A 25 6.13 5.93 -6.01
C VAL A 25 6.70 7.05 -6.89
N ARG A 26 6.83 6.81 -8.20
CA ARG A 26 7.25 7.85 -9.15
C ARG A 26 6.21 8.96 -9.28
N ASP A 27 4.93 8.61 -9.33
CA ASP A 27 3.83 9.57 -9.42
C ASP A 27 3.65 10.41 -8.13
N SER A 28 3.95 9.83 -6.95
CA SER A 28 3.94 10.55 -5.67
C SER A 28 5.23 11.35 -5.40
N GLY A 29 6.30 11.10 -6.16
CA GLY A 29 7.56 11.84 -6.08
C GLY A 29 7.38 13.36 -6.25
N TYR A 30 6.45 13.77 -7.13
CA TYR A 30 6.14 15.18 -7.38
C TYR A 30 4.98 15.74 -6.54
N LEU A 31 4.33 14.91 -5.72
CA LEU A 31 3.18 15.33 -4.92
C LEU A 31 3.56 16.38 -3.88
N THR A 32 2.98 17.58 -3.95
CA THR A 32 3.14 18.60 -2.91
C THR A 32 2.25 18.27 -1.69
N TYR A 33 2.58 18.84 -0.54
CA TYR A 33 1.77 18.66 0.66
C TYR A 33 0.36 19.27 0.51
N GLU A 34 0.26 20.42 -0.16
CA GLU A 34 -1.01 21.08 -0.46
C GLU A 34 -1.91 20.20 -1.34
N GLU A 35 -1.36 19.64 -2.44
CA GLU A 35 -2.09 18.70 -3.29
C GLU A 35 -2.51 17.44 -2.53
N PHE A 36 -1.68 16.95 -1.61
CA PHE A 36 -2.05 15.81 -0.75
C PHE A 36 -3.26 16.13 0.13
N LEU A 37 -3.25 17.26 0.84
CA LEU A 37 -4.39 17.69 1.66
C LEU A 37 -5.64 17.94 0.81
N ALA A 38 -5.48 18.52 -0.38
CA ALA A 38 -6.58 18.71 -1.33
C ALA A 38 -7.23 17.36 -1.70
N ARG A 39 -6.42 16.31 -1.93
CA ARG A 39 -6.95 14.95 -2.19
C ARG A 39 -7.66 14.34 -0.99
N VAL A 40 -7.19 14.58 0.24
CA VAL A 40 -7.89 14.13 1.46
C VAL A 40 -9.26 14.80 1.55
N SER A 41 -9.33 16.11 1.31
CA SER A 41 -10.59 16.86 1.29
C SER A 41 -11.54 16.36 0.20
N GLU A 42 -11.05 16.23 -1.03
CA GLU A 42 -11.82 15.74 -2.16
C GLU A 42 -12.39 14.33 -1.90
N LEU A 43 -11.59 13.45 -1.30
CA LEU A 43 -12.03 12.09 -1.00
C LEU A 43 -13.19 12.08 0.03
N ASN A 44 -13.13 12.95 1.04
CA ASN A 44 -14.23 13.16 1.97
C ASN A 44 -15.49 13.64 1.24
N ASP A 45 -15.37 14.62 0.34
CA ASP A 45 -16.51 15.14 -0.43
C ASP A 45 -17.13 14.07 -1.34
N VAL A 46 -16.31 13.31 -2.06
CA VAL A 46 -16.75 12.24 -2.95
C VAL A 46 -17.47 11.14 -2.16
N THR A 47 -16.86 10.66 -1.08
CA THR A 47 -17.46 9.59 -0.28
C THR A 47 -18.71 10.04 0.48
N ALA A 48 -18.79 11.32 0.88
CA ALA A 48 -20.00 11.90 1.45
C ALA A 48 -21.15 11.98 0.43
N LYS A 49 -20.86 12.46 -0.80
CA LYS A 49 -21.84 12.50 -1.91
C LYS A 49 -22.36 11.11 -2.24
N LEU A 50 -21.47 10.14 -2.37
CA LEU A 50 -21.81 8.74 -2.62
C LEU A 50 -22.60 8.09 -1.46
N ALA A 51 -22.42 8.56 -0.23
CA ALA A 51 -23.16 8.12 0.94
C ALA A 51 -24.46 8.91 1.19
N THR A 52 -24.92 9.72 0.23
CA THR A 52 -26.21 10.43 0.33
C THR A 52 -27.34 9.41 0.47
N GLY A 53 -28.24 9.62 1.44
CA GLY A 53 -29.31 8.66 1.77
C GLY A 53 -28.86 7.42 2.55
N GLN A 54 -27.56 7.24 2.83
CA GLN A 54 -27.05 6.14 3.64
C GLN A 54 -26.76 6.57 5.09
N GLN A 55 -26.97 5.65 6.04
CA GLN A 55 -26.71 5.84 7.47
C GLN A 55 -25.22 5.86 7.83
N LYS A 56 -24.33 5.40 6.94
CA LYS A 56 -22.90 5.24 7.22
C LYS A 56 -22.08 6.02 6.20
N HIS A 57 -20.99 6.61 6.64
CA HIS A 57 -20.04 7.31 5.78
C HIS A 57 -18.60 7.07 6.23
N LEU A 58 -17.66 7.36 5.35
CA LEU A 58 -16.24 7.36 5.66
C LEU A 58 -15.76 8.79 5.90
N LEU A 59 -14.80 8.91 6.81
CA LEU A 59 -14.06 10.13 7.09
C LEU A 59 -12.56 9.84 7.00
N PHE A 60 -11.83 10.70 6.32
CA PHE A 60 -10.38 10.63 6.12
C PHE A 60 -9.72 11.83 6.78
N GLU A 61 -8.74 11.57 7.64
CA GLU A 61 -8.02 12.58 8.39
C GLU A 61 -6.52 12.25 8.43
N VAL A 62 -5.67 13.26 8.44
CA VAL A 62 -4.23 13.06 8.67
C VAL A 62 -4.02 12.78 10.17
N GLN A 63 -3.32 11.71 10.49
CA GLN A 63 -3.00 11.38 11.88
C GLN A 63 -2.10 12.48 12.45
N PRO A 64 -2.48 13.13 13.57
CA PRO A 64 -1.69 14.22 14.14
C PRO A 64 -0.24 13.82 14.40
N GLY A 65 0.70 14.65 13.94
CA GLY A 65 2.13 14.46 14.13
C GLY A 65 2.80 13.53 13.11
N SER A 66 2.04 12.84 12.26
CA SER A 66 2.60 11.95 11.22
C SER A 66 3.21 12.71 10.04
N ASP A 67 2.84 13.97 9.86
CA ASP A 67 3.20 14.84 8.74
C ASP A 67 4.09 16.03 9.16
N ALA A 68 4.57 16.04 10.40
CA ALA A 68 5.31 17.18 10.96
C ALA A 68 6.75 17.34 10.42
N THR A 69 7.28 16.36 9.67
CA THR A 69 8.68 16.33 9.22
C THR A 69 8.83 16.69 7.73
N ALA A 70 10.02 17.10 7.30
CA ALA A 70 10.32 17.33 5.89
C ALA A 70 10.14 16.06 5.03
N LEU A 71 10.27 14.88 5.65
CA LEU A 71 10.02 13.56 5.06
C LEU A 71 8.56 13.10 5.24
N TRP A 72 7.60 14.03 5.32
CA TRP A 72 6.18 13.73 5.53
C TRP A 72 5.64 12.67 4.58
N LYS A 73 6.12 12.57 3.33
CA LYS A 73 5.66 11.54 2.38
C LYS A 73 5.88 10.10 2.87
N VAL A 74 6.91 9.91 3.68
CA VAL A 74 7.25 8.62 4.31
C VAL A 74 6.52 8.47 5.64
N ALA A 75 6.48 9.55 6.41
CA ALA A 75 5.97 9.53 7.78
C ALA A 75 4.44 9.61 7.87
N VAL A 76 3.78 10.25 6.90
CA VAL A 76 2.35 10.57 6.96
C VAL A 76 1.50 9.32 7.05
N ARG A 77 0.49 9.41 7.90
CA ARG A 77 -0.51 8.37 8.11
C ARG A 77 -1.88 9.00 7.93
N VAL A 78 -2.72 8.36 7.13
CA VAL A 78 -4.11 8.76 6.92
C VAL A 78 -5.00 7.80 7.68
N LEU A 79 -5.82 8.34 8.58
CA LEU A 79 -6.84 7.61 9.30
C LEU A 79 -8.11 7.58 8.45
N CYS A 80 -8.65 6.39 8.20
CA CYS A 80 -9.98 6.20 7.62
C CYS A 80 -10.91 5.66 8.71
N THR A 81 -12.02 6.36 8.93
CA THR A 81 -12.99 6.03 9.97
C THR A 81 -14.36 5.84 9.35
N LYS A 82 -15.01 4.70 9.64
CA LYS A 82 -16.41 4.46 9.30
C LYS A 82 -17.31 4.90 10.45
N ILE A 83 -18.18 5.88 10.21
CA ILE A 83 -19.04 6.49 11.23
C ILE A 83 -20.50 6.26 10.86
N ASN A 84 -21.31 5.94 11.86
CA ASN A 84 -22.77 5.92 11.75
C ASN A 84 -23.32 7.34 12.00
N LYS A 85 -24.07 7.89 11.06
CA LYS A 85 -24.62 9.26 11.10
C LYS A 85 -25.69 9.45 12.18
N GLU A 86 -26.44 8.41 12.50
CA GLU A 86 -27.56 8.51 13.46
C GLU A 86 -27.08 8.47 14.90
N SER A 87 -26.10 7.61 15.19
CA SER A 87 -25.54 7.46 16.55
C SER A 87 -24.29 8.29 16.79
N GLY A 88 -23.66 8.81 15.74
CA GLY A 88 -22.34 9.44 15.81
C GLY A 88 -21.21 8.47 16.20
N THR A 89 -21.49 7.16 16.25
CA THR A 89 -20.52 6.17 16.73
C THR A 89 -19.57 5.73 15.63
N MET A 90 -18.29 5.61 15.98
CA MET A 90 -17.27 4.98 15.15
C MET A 90 -17.50 3.47 15.10
N GLU A 91 -17.73 2.92 13.90
CA GLU A 91 -17.91 1.47 13.68
C GLU A 91 -16.59 0.74 13.37
N ALA A 92 -15.69 1.40 12.65
CA ALA A 92 -14.39 0.84 12.28
C ALA A 92 -13.40 1.97 12.00
N SER A 93 -12.12 1.70 12.24
CA SER A 93 -11.04 2.62 11.89
C SER A 93 -9.80 1.86 11.42
N ARG A 94 -9.10 2.43 10.44
CA ARG A 94 -7.87 1.89 9.86
C ARG A 94 -6.92 3.04 9.53
N ILE A 95 -5.64 2.80 9.75
CA ILE A 95 -4.57 3.75 9.40
C ILE A 95 -3.87 3.21 8.16
N MET A 96 -3.59 4.10 7.20
CA MET A 96 -2.87 3.77 5.98
C MET A 96 -1.71 4.75 5.75
N ASN A 97 -0.69 4.32 5.03
CA ASN A 97 0.41 5.19 4.59
C ASN A 97 0.01 6.00 3.34
N LEU A 98 0.87 6.93 2.91
CA LEU A 98 0.63 7.76 1.74
C LEU A 98 0.33 6.93 0.48
N TYR A 99 1.06 5.84 0.28
CA TYR A 99 0.94 5.01 -0.90
C TYR A 99 -0.44 4.35 -0.99
N GLN A 100 -0.86 3.68 0.09
CA GLN A 100 -2.17 3.04 0.21
C GLN A 100 -3.29 4.07 0.05
N PHE A 101 -3.13 5.28 0.62
CA PHE A 101 -4.07 6.37 0.44
C PHE A 101 -4.21 6.79 -1.03
N ILE A 102 -3.09 6.97 -1.75
CA ILE A 102 -3.13 7.38 -3.17
C ILE A 102 -3.78 6.29 -4.04
N GLN A 103 -3.56 5.01 -3.73
CA GLN A 103 -4.27 3.90 -4.39
C GLN A 103 -5.77 3.98 -4.14
N LEU A 104 -6.18 4.10 -2.88
CA LEU A 104 -7.58 4.20 -2.51
C LEU A 104 -8.27 5.42 -3.17
N TYR A 105 -7.59 6.56 -3.16
CA TYR A 105 -8.08 7.80 -3.78
C TYR A 105 -8.35 7.58 -5.28
N ARG A 106 -7.41 6.98 -6.02
CA ARG A 106 -7.59 6.65 -7.45
C ARG A 106 -8.76 5.69 -7.67
N ASP A 107 -8.85 4.64 -6.84
CA ASP A 107 -9.91 3.64 -6.96
C ASP A 107 -11.31 4.23 -6.69
N ILE A 108 -11.45 5.08 -5.67
CA ILE A 108 -12.72 5.71 -5.30
C ILE A 108 -13.13 6.75 -6.33
N THR A 109 -12.22 7.65 -6.72
CA THR A 109 -12.54 8.72 -7.67
C THR A 109 -12.88 8.17 -9.06
N SER A 110 -12.20 7.10 -9.52
CA SER A 110 -12.54 6.42 -10.76
C SER A 110 -13.96 5.83 -10.74
N GLN A 111 -14.33 5.14 -9.67
CA GLN A 111 -15.67 4.54 -9.55
C GLN A 111 -16.76 5.59 -9.31
N ALA A 112 -16.45 6.68 -8.60
CA ALA A 112 -17.38 7.79 -8.39
C ALA A 112 -17.74 8.49 -9.70
N ALA A 113 -16.76 8.69 -10.59
CA ALA A 113 -17.00 9.29 -11.90
C ALA A 113 -17.98 8.47 -12.75
N GLU A 114 -17.94 7.15 -12.67
CA GLU A 114 -18.88 6.25 -13.37
C GLU A 114 -20.30 6.36 -12.81
N VAL A 115 -20.45 6.33 -11.48
CA VAL A 115 -21.76 6.39 -10.80
C VAL A 115 -22.43 7.75 -11.00
N LEU A 116 -21.69 8.85 -10.81
CA LEU A 116 -22.22 10.21 -10.92
C LEU A 116 -22.54 10.61 -12.37
N SER A 117 -21.92 9.96 -13.36
CA SER A 117 -22.25 10.16 -14.78
C SER A 117 -23.53 9.44 -15.23
N ALA A 118 -23.93 8.38 -14.53
CA ALA A 118 -25.14 7.60 -14.84
C ALA A 118 -26.43 8.29 -14.35
N GLU A 119 -26.36 9.09 -13.28
CA GLU A 119 -27.53 9.80 -12.72
C GLU A 119 -28.01 10.99 -13.57
N GLY A 120 -27.24 11.37 -14.61
CA GLY A 120 -27.60 12.43 -15.56
C GLY A 120 -28.52 11.99 -16.72
N ALA A 121 -28.82 10.70 -16.85
CA ALA A 121 -29.61 10.18 -17.95
C ALA A 121 -30.50 8.99 -17.51
N THR A 122 -31.69 9.27 -16.96
CA THR A 122 -32.97 8.58 -17.24
C THR A 122 -34.01 8.86 -16.14
N GLU A 123 -35.06 9.60 -16.48
CA GLU A 123 -36.36 9.45 -15.80
C GLU A 123 -37.15 8.34 -16.54
N GLY A 124 -37.32 7.17 -15.91
CA GLY A 124 -38.13 6.07 -16.45
C GLY A 124 -38.15 4.81 -15.56
N PRO A 125 -39.26 4.04 -15.53
CA PRO A 125 -39.78 3.48 -14.28
C PRO A 125 -39.31 2.06 -13.92
N SER A 126 -39.00 1.89 -12.64
CA SER A 126 -39.14 0.67 -11.80
C SER A 126 -38.82 -0.69 -12.44
N ALA A 127 -37.59 -1.18 -12.26
CA ALA A 127 -37.32 -2.60 -12.23
C ALA A 127 -36.10 -2.96 -11.36
N GLN A 128 -36.34 -3.83 -10.37
CA GLN A 128 -35.39 -4.63 -9.60
C GLN A 128 -34.48 -3.91 -8.59
N LEU A 129 -35.04 -3.70 -7.39
CA LEU A 129 -34.30 -3.65 -6.13
C LEU A 129 -33.63 -5.01 -5.86
N SER A 130 -32.45 -5.23 -6.44
CA SER A 130 -31.56 -6.30 -5.99
C SER A 130 -30.86 -5.83 -4.70
N SER A 131 -31.51 -6.05 -3.57
CA SER A 131 -30.90 -6.12 -2.21
C SER A 131 -29.77 -5.11 -1.94
N THR A 132 -30.06 -3.81 -2.08
CA THR A 132 -29.15 -2.70 -1.81
C THR A 132 -29.19 -2.28 -0.35
N ASP A 133 -28.58 -3.09 0.54
CA ASP A 133 -28.22 -2.66 1.91
C ASP A 133 -26.73 -2.90 2.22
N SER A 134 -25.91 -3.17 1.19
CA SER A 134 -24.46 -3.04 1.33
C SER A 134 -24.11 -1.56 1.21
N CYS A 135 -24.18 -0.83 2.33
CA CYS A 135 -23.75 0.57 2.38
C CYS A 135 -22.38 0.75 1.70
N GLN A 136 -22.26 1.74 0.80
CA GLN A 136 -21.03 1.99 0.05
C GLN A 136 -19.86 2.21 1.01
N ALA A 137 -20.11 2.82 2.16
CA ALA A 137 -19.13 2.95 3.25
C ALA A 137 -18.53 1.60 3.70
N SER A 138 -19.32 0.51 3.76
CA SER A 138 -18.76 -0.81 4.12
C SER A 138 -17.99 -1.45 2.96
N MET A 139 -18.40 -1.24 1.71
CA MET A 139 -17.63 -1.68 0.54
C MET A 139 -16.25 -1.03 0.51
N TRP A 140 -16.21 0.29 0.67
CA TRP A 140 -14.98 1.07 0.69
C TRP A 140 -14.12 0.76 1.91
N MET A 141 -14.72 0.55 3.08
CA MET A 141 -13.99 0.09 4.25
C MET A 141 -13.37 -1.30 4.02
N GLY A 142 -14.02 -2.18 3.26
CA GLY A 142 -13.46 -3.46 2.82
C GLY A 142 -12.23 -3.29 1.93
N ARG A 143 -12.26 -2.34 0.98
CA ARG A 143 -11.10 -1.98 0.15
C ARG A 143 -9.95 -1.42 0.98
N VAL A 144 -10.25 -0.51 1.90
CA VAL A 144 -9.25 0.02 2.85
C VAL A 144 -8.61 -1.11 3.64
N LYS A 145 -9.42 -2.03 4.17
CA LYS A 145 -8.92 -3.21 4.89
C LYS A 145 -7.98 -4.03 3.99
N GLN A 146 -8.34 -4.30 2.75
CA GLN A 146 -7.46 -5.03 1.82
C GLN A 146 -6.12 -4.33 1.61
N LEU A 147 -6.13 -3.01 1.40
CA LEU A 147 -4.90 -2.22 1.18
C LEU A 147 -4.01 -2.19 2.43
N THR A 148 -4.60 -2.14 3.63
CA THR A 148 -3.86 -2.13 4.89
C THR A 148 -3.37 -3.51 5.32
N ASP A 149 -4.14 -4.55 5.05
CA ASP A 149 -3.79 -5.94 5.37
C ASP A 149 -2.66 -6.46 4.46
N GLU A 150 -2.37 -5.82 3.31
CA GLU A 150 -1.18 -6.12 2.51
C GLU A 150 0.14 -5.83 3.25
N GLU A 151 0.10 -5.06 4.35
CA GLU A 151 1.23 -4.88 5.28
C GLU A 151 1.09 -5.72 6.55
N GLU A 152 0.20 -6.71 6.58
CA GLU A 152 0.06 -7.65 7.67
C GLU A 152 0.91 -8.90 7.43
N CYS A 153 1.55 -9.40 8.48
CA CYS A 153 2.37 -10.59 8.41
C CYS A 153 1.48 -11.79 8.08
N CYS A 154 1.74 -12.42 6.94
CA CYS A 154 0.98 -13.58 6.47
C CYS A 154 1.11 -14.85 7.34
N ILE A 155 1.95 -14.84 8.37
CA ILE A 155 2.12 -15.96 9.31
C ILE A 155 1.19 -15.79 10.52
N CYS A 156 1.16 -14.61 11.14
CA CYS A 156 0.34 -14.37 12.34
C CYS A 156 -0.98 -13.66 12.05
N MET A 157 -1.12 -12.99 10.89
CA MET A 157 -2.30 -12.19 10.53
C MET A 157 -2.64 -11.20 11.65
N ASP A 158 -1.62 -10.50 12.18
CA ASP A 158 -1.77 -9.53 13.27
C ASP A 158 -0.62 -8.50 13.26
N GLY A 159 0.63 -9.00 13.23
CA GLY A 159 1.82 -8.14 13.25
C GLY A 159 2.08 -7.47 11.90
N LYS A 160 2.62 -6.25 11.89
CA LYS A 160 3.07 -5.57 10.67
C LYS A 160 4.16 -6.36 9.95
N ALA A 161 4.06 -6.52 8.63
CA ALA A 161 5.03 -7.16 7.77
C ALA A 161 6.21 -6.22 7.45
N ASP A 162 7.00 -5.90 8.48
CA ASP A 162 8.09 -4.93 8.47
C ASP A 162 9.47 -5.50 8.14
N LEU A 163 9.63 -6.83 8.15
CA LEU A 163 10.87 -7.51 7.79
C LEU A 163 10.79 -8.08 6.37
N ILE A 164 11.66 -7.60 5.49
CA ILE A 164 11.79 -8.10 4.11
C ILE A 164 12.98 -9.05 4.00
N LEU A 165 12.74 -10.28 3.56
CA LEU A 165 13.80 -11.24 3.24
C LEU A 165 14.46 -10.92 1.88
N PRO A 166 15.67 -11.41 1.57
CA PRO A 166 16.34 -11.18 0.27
C PRO A 166 15.53 -11.60 -0.97
N CYS A 167 14.54 -12.47 -0.79
CA CYS A 167 13.58 -12.86 -1.82
C CYS A 167 12.38 -11.88 -1.99
N ALA A 168 12.41 -10.72 -1.34
CA ALA A 168 11.37 -9.69 -1.31
C ALA A 168 10.02 -10.10 -0.67
N HIS A 169 9.99 -11.19 0.11
CA HIS A 169 8.82 -11.53 0.92
C HIS A 169 8.90 -10.88 2.31
N SER A 170 7.77 -10.32 2.75
CA SER A 170 7.66 -9.55 3.98
C SER A 170 6.89 -10.28 5.08
N PHE A 171 7.35 -10.14 6.32
CA PHE A 171 6.76 -10.76 7.51
C PHE A 171 7.02 -9.88 8.74
N CYS A 172 6.36 -10.12 9.87
CA CYS A 172 6.72 -9.44 11.11
C CYS A 172 7.98 -10.07 11.71
N GLN A 173 8.80 -9.25 12.38
CA GLN A 173 10.02 -9.68 13.08
C GLN A 173 9.79 -10.92 13.96
N LYS A 174 8.75 -10.90 14.80
CA LYS A 174 8.42 -12.00 15.73
C LYS A 174 8.23 -13.35 15.02
N CYS A 175 7.57 -13.34 13.86
CA CYS A 175 7.32 -14.57 13.10
C CYS A 175 8.59 -15.08 12.43
N ILE A 176 9.43 -14.19 11.92
CA ILE A 176 10.69 -14.59 11.27
C ILE A 176 11.75 -15.01 12.27
N ASP A 177 11.85 -14.39 13.44
CA ASP A 177 12.74 -14.86 14.51
C ASP A 177 12.39 -16.27 14.97
N LYS A 178 11.08 -16.55 15.12
CA LYS A 178 10.61 -17.89 15.48
C LYS A 178 10.88 -18.91 14.37
N TRP A 179 10.78 -18.49 13.11
CA TRP A 179 11.03 -19.35 11.96
C TRP A 179 12.52 -19.62 11.74
N SER A 180 13.37 -18.60 11.84
CA SER A 180 14.83 -18.68 11.64
C SER A 180 15.51 -19.59 12.65
N GLY A 181 14.97 -19.69 13.87
CA GLY A 181 15.39 -20.69 14.86
C GLY A 181 15.12 -22.15 14.47
N ARG A 182 14.27 -22.40 13.47
CA ARG A 182 13.91 -23.75 12.97
C ARG A 182 14.40 -24.03 11.56
N SER A 183 14.37 -23.03 10.69
CA SER A 183 14.68 -23.18 9.26
C SER A 183 15.23 -21.88 8.69
N ARG A 184 16.31 -21.99 7.91
CA ARG A 184 16.96 -20.84 7.27
C ARG A 184 16.45 -20.54 5.85
N ASN A 185 15.16 -20.72 5.60
CA ASN A 185 14.54 -20.46 4.30
C ASN A 185 13.31 -19.56 4.41
N CYS A 186 12.97 -18.87 3.32
CA CYS A 186 11.74 -18.10 3.26
C CYS A 186 10.50 -19.01 3.46
N PRO A 187 9.56 -18.67 4.36
CA PRO A 187 8.31 -19.41 4.55
C PRO A 187 7.45 -19.55 3.28
N ILE A 188 7.56 -18.59 2.35
CA ILE A 188 6.77 -18.57 1.11
C ILE A 188 7.48 -19.32 -0.01
N CYS A 189 8.68 -18.87 -0.41
CA CYS A 189 9.35 -19.39 -1.61
C CYS A 189 10.44 -20.42 -1.32
N ARG A 190 10.72 -20.72 -0.05
CA ARG A 190 11.76 -21.68 0.40
C ARG A 190 13.18 -21.35 -0.05
N LEU A 191 13.44 -20.15 -0.58
CA LEU A 191 14.78 -19.68 -0.89
C LEU A 191 15.61 -19.65 0.40
N GLN A 192 16.82 -20.22 0.35
CA GLN A 192 17.74 -20.18 1.48
C GLN A 192 18.25 -18.75 1.69
N VAL A 193 18.24 -18.32 2.95
CA VAL A 193 18.83 -17.05 3.39
C VAL A 193 20.27 -17.36 3.83
N THR A 194 21.24 -17.15 2.93
CA THR A 194 22.67 -17.46 3.17
C THR A 194 23.40 -16.29 3.83
N ALA A 195 24.30 -16.60 4.76
CA ALA A 195 25.01 -15.64 5.63
C ALA A 195 26.05 -14.73 4.93
N ALA A 196 26.23 -14.84 3.60
CA ALA A 196 27.21 -14.01 2.89
C ALA A 196 26.80 -12.51 2.83
N ASN A 197 25.55 -12.19 3.18
CA ASN A 197 25.09 -10.85 3.54
C ASN A 197 24.53 -10.97 4.96
N ASP A 198 25.33 -10.60 5.96
CA ASP A 198 25.15 -10.95 7.38
C ASP A 198 24.00 -10.22 8.10
N SER A 199 22.94 -9.88 7.37
CA SER A 199 21.73 -9.30 7.92
C SER A 199 20.53 -10.17 7.56
N TRP A 200 20.07 -10.95 8.55
CA TRP A 200 18.81 -11.71 8.51
C TRP A 200 17.55 -10.83 8.39
N VAL A 201 17.75 -9.54 8.21
CA VAL A 201 16.78 -8.47 8.36
C VAL A 201 17.30 -7.34 7.46
N MET A 202 16.54 -6.87 6.48
CA MET A 202 16.75 -5.47 6.09
C MET A 202 16.14 -4.66 7.23
N SER A 203 16.99 -4.22 8.17
CA SER A 203 16.54 -3.55 9.38
C SER A 203 16.06 -2.16 9.01
N ASP A 204 14.76 -1.93 9.25
CA ASP A 204 14.05 -0.67 9.11
C ASP A 204 14.09 0.00 7.72
N PHE A 205 13.20 0.98 7.57
CA PHE A 205 13.29 1.96 6.49
C PHE A 205 14.71 2.54 6.53
N PRO A 206 15.50 2.48 5.45
CA PRO A 206 16.85 3.00 5.46
C PRO A 206 16.81 4.45 5.93
N THR A 207 17.67 4.80 6.88
CA THR A 207 17.79 6.18 7.35
C THR A 207 18.19 7.07 6.19
N GLU A 208 17.96 8.38 6.30
CA GLU A 208 18.36 9.33 5.28
C GLU A 208 19.85 9.19 4.92
N ASP A 209 20.68 8.89 5.92
CA ASP A 209 22.11 8.63 5.75
C ASP A 209 22.39 7.32 4.99
N ASP A 210 21.60 6.26 5.21
CA ASP A 210 21.75 5.00 4.47
C ASP A 210 21.39 5.17 2.99
N ILE A 211 20.32 5.92 2.71
CA ILE A 211 19.90 6.23 1.33
C ILE A 211 20.95 7.11 0.65
N ALA A 212 21.43 8.16 1.35
CA ALA A 212 22.47 9.05 0.83
C ALA A 212 23.77 8.28 0.56
N GLY A 213 24.20 7.42 1.47
CA GLY A 213 25.39 6.58 1.32
C GLY A 213 25.29 5.64 0.12
N TYR A 214 24.12 5.02 -0.09
CA TYR A 214 23.90 4.17 -1.25
C TYR A 214 23.97 4.93 -2.58
N ILE A 215 23.38 6.14 -2.64
CA ILE A 215 23.44 7.01 -3.83
C ILE A 215 24.88 7.46 -4.11
N LEU A 216 25.64 7.82 -3.09
CA LEU A 216 27.04 8.23 -3.22
C LEU A 216 27.92 7.07 -3.70
N ASN A 217 27.75 5.87 -3.14
CA ASN A 217 28.48 4.69 -3.59
C ASN A 217 28.19 4.35 -5.07
N LEU A 218 26.93 4.47 -5.51
CA LEU A 218 26.57 4.28 -6.92
C LEU A 218 27.21 5.34 -7.84
N ALA A 219 27.31 6.59 -7.38
CA ALA A 219 27.96 7.66 -8.12
C ALA A 219 29.49 7.45 -8.21
N ASP A 220 30.09 6.96 -7.13
CA ASP A 220 31.52 6.61 -7.10
C ASP A 220 31.82 5.41 -8.01
N GLU A 221 31.00 4.36 -8.00
CA GLU A 221 31.18 3.21 -8.90
C GLU A 221 30.98 3.59 -10.38
N ALA A 222 30.05 4.51 -10.68
CA ALA A 222 29.88 5.05 -12.03
C ALA A 222 31.08 5.93 -12.49
N GLY A 223 31.89 6.42 -11.55
CA GLY A 223 33.07 7.26 -11.79
C GLY A 223 34.36 6.49 -12.04
N HIS A 224 34.39 5.17 -11.80
CA HIS A 224 35.58 4.35 -12.06
C HIS A 224 35.47 3.70 -13.44
N PRO A 225 36.20 4.17 -14.47
CA PRO A 225 36.30 3.41 -15.70
C PRO A 225 36.92 2.05 -15.37
N HIS A 226 36.18 0.98 -15.64
CA HIS A 226 36.71 -0.39 -15.64
C HIS A 226 38.03 -0.38 -16.41
N ARG A 227 39.14 -0.49 -15.69
CA ARG A 227 40.46 -0.66 -16.31
C ARG A 227 40.49 -2.11 -16.82
N PRO A 228 40.83 -2.33 -18.11
CA PRO A 228 40.89 -3.66 -18.69
C PRO A 228 41.97 -4.53 -18.05
#